data_AF-A0A917NTI9-F1
#
_entry.id   AF-A0A917NTI9-F1
#
_cell.length_a   1.000
_cell.length_b   1.000
_cell.length_c   1.000
_cell.angle_alpha   90.00
_cell.angle_beta   90.00
_cell.angle_gamma   90.00
#
_symmetry.space_group_name_H-M   'P 1'
#
loop_
_entity.id
_entity.type
_entity.pdbx_description
1 polymer ?
#
loop_
_entity_poly.entity_id
_entity_poly.type
_entity_poly.pdbx_seq_one_letter_code
_entity_poly.pdbx_strand_id
1 'polypeptide(L)'
;MGRGTGYSSWIHLDDAASATVLAVEQKARGVFNVVDDEPAPAAEWLPYLAACAGAKRPMRVPVWLARLLAGDQAVVMMTEGRGFSNAKAKRELGWELKYPSWRQGFEEELA
;
A
#
# COMPACT_ATOMS: atom_id res chain seq x y z
N MET A 1 11.18 -9.11 -5.46
CA MET A 1 11.57 -9.71 -6.76
C MET A 1 12.52 -8.77 -7.47
N GLY A 2 13.60 -9.24 -8.07
CA GLY A 2 14.61 -8.34 -8.67
C GLY A 2 15.10 -7.28 -7.67
N ARG A 3 15.13 -6.00 -8.09
CA ARG A 3 15.48 -4.87 -7.20
C ARG A 3 14.34 -4.42 -6.27
N GLY A 4 13.09 -4.86 -6.49
CA GLY A 4 11.95 -4.48 -5.64
C GLY A 4 11.59 -2.99 -5.72
N THR A 5 11.74 -2.39 -6.90
CA THR A 5 11.54 -0.95 -7.14
C THR A 5 10.08 -0.56 -7.33
N GLY A 6 9.16 -1.52 -7.40
CA GLY A 6 7.74 -1.24 -7.50
C GLY A 6 7.21 -0.66 -6.20
N TYR A 7 6.42 0.40 -6.32
CA TYR A 7 5.73 1.03 -5.21
C TYR A 7 4.34 0.42 -5.00
N SER A 8 3.96 0.28 -3.74
CA SER A 8 2.61 -0.04 -3.29
C SER A 8 2.14 1.06 -2.37
N SER A 9 0.93 1.57 -2.60
CA SER A 9 0.29 2.52 -1.67
C SER A 9 -0.69 1.75 -0.81
N TRP A 10 -0.50 1.82 0.50
CA TRP A 10 -1.32 1.09 1.47
C TRP A 10 -2.40 2.00 2.03
N ILE A 11 -3.31 1.40 2.78
CA ILE A 11 -4.30 2.12 3.57
C ILE A 11 -4.73 1.27 4.76
N HIS A 12 -4.84 1.90 5.92
CA HIS A 12 -5.42 1.24 7.09
C HIS A 12 -6.93 1.10 6.92
N LEU A 13 -7.53 0.03 7.46
CA LEU A 13 -8.96 -0.27 7.26
C LEU A 13 -9.86 0.86 7.79
N ASP A 14 -9.57 1.38 8.99
CA ASP A 14 -10.30 2.53 9.57
C ASP A 14 -10.28 3.76 8.67
N ASP A 15 -9.14 4.06 8.07
CA ASP A 15 -8.97 5.23 7.20
C ASP A 15 -9.68 5.02 5.85
N ALA A 16 -9.64 3.80 5.30
CA ALA A 16 -10.42 3.46 4.12
C ALA A 16 -11.94 3.61 4.37
N ALA A 17 -12.40 3.15 5.54
CA ALA A 17 -13.79 3.28 5.94
C ALA A 17 -14.19 4.76 6.11
N SER A 18 -13.39 5.56 6.82
CA SER A 18 -13.68 6.99 7.05
C SER A 18 -13.76 7.78 5.73
N ALA A 19 -12.83 7.57 4.80
CA ALA A 19 -12.87 8.18 3.47
C ALA A 19 -14.15 7.81 2.69
N THR A 20 -14.55 6.54 2.78
CA THR A 20 -15.72 6.01 2.07
C THR A 20 -17.01 6.62 2.61
N VAL A 21 -17.15 6.71 3.94
CA VAL A 21 -18.28 7.37 4.60
C VAL A 21 -18.37 8.83 4.17
N LEU A 22 -17.26 9.58 4.23
CA LEU A 22 -17.22 10.98 3.80
C LEU A 22 -17.65 11.14 2.34
N ALA A 23 -17.15 10.29 1.44
CA ALA A 23 -17.52 10.36 0.02
C ALA A 23 -19.02 10.12 -0.21
N VAL A 24 -19.62 9.19 0.53
CA VAL A 24 -21.06 8.88 0.45
C VAL A 24 -21.90 10.01 1.03
N GLU A 25 -21.59 10.49 2.24
CA GLU A 25 -22.35 11.53 2.94
C GLU A 25 -22.34 12.85 2.18
N GLN A 26 -21.18 13.22 1.62
CA GLN A 26 -21.02 14.43 0.81
C GLN A 26 -21.54 14.27 -0.62
N LYS A 27 -21.99 13.06 -1.00
CA LYS A 27 -22.41 12.72 -2.38
C LYS A 27 -21.32 13.07 -3.40
N ALA A 28 -20.05 12.84 -3.03
CA ALA A 28 -18.89 13.16 -3.83
C ALA A 28 -18.93 12.41 -5.17
N ARG A 29 -18.38 13.04 -6.22
CA ARG A 29 -18.36 12.47 -7.57
C ARG A 29 -16.95 12.38 -8.12
N GLY A 30 -16.73 11.34 -8.94
CA GLY A 30 -15.45 11.08 -9.59
C GLY A 30 -14.59 10.07 -8.83
N VAL A 31 -13.33 9.96 -9.25
CA VAL A 31 -12.38 8.98 -8.72
C VAL A 31 -11.48 9.62 -7.67
N PHE A 32 -11.24 8.89 -6.58
CA PHE A 32 -10.36 9.26 -5.48
C PHE A 32 -9.41 8.08 -5.18
N ASN A 33 -8.13 8.38 -4.97
CA ASN A 33 -7.22 7.39 -4.40
C ASN A 33 -7.32 7.49 -2.88
N VAL A 34 -7.75 6.41 -2.25
CA VAL A 34 -7.85 6.27 -0.81
C VAL A 34 -6.65 5.46 -0.35
N VAL A 35 -5.57 6.17 -0.08
CA VAL A 35 -4.25 5.63 0.30
C VAL A 35 -3.62 6.51 1.38
N ASP A 36 -2.67 5.95 2.11
CA ASP A 36 -1.83 6.68 3.07
C ASP A 36 -0.91 7.71 2.38
N ASP A 37 -0.07 8.40 3.17
CA ASP A 37 0.84 9.43 2.66
C ASP A 37 2.17 8.88 2.14
N GLU A 38 2.42 7.58 2.32
CA GLU A 38 3.73 6.97 2.13
C GLU A 38 3.67 5.83 1.11
N PRO A 39 3.76 6.11 -0.20
CA PRO A 39 4.02 5.08 -1.19
C PRO A 39 5.26 4.27 -0.83
N ALA A 40 5.09 2.96 -0.69
CA ALA A 40 6.10 2.09 -0.13
C ALA A 40 6.80 1.26 -1.22
N PRO A 41 8.12 1.33 -1.38
CA PRO A 41 8.86 0.42 -2.25
C PRO A 41 8.76 -1.03 -1.75
N ALA A 42 8.61 -1.99 -2.67
CA ALA A 42 8.56 -3.42 -2.35
C ALA A 42 9.82 -3.93 -1.64
N ALA A 43 10.97 -3.31 -1.91
CA ALA A 43 12.21 -3.59 -1.20
C ALA A 43 12.16 -3.21 0.30
N GLU A 44 11.22 -2.37 0.71
CA GLU A 44 11.09 -1.85 2.08
C GLU A 44 9.89 -2.45 2.81
N TRP A 45 8.69 -2.39 2.21
CA TRP A 45 7.48 -2.82 2.90
C TRP A 45 7.45 -4.32 3.15
N LEU A 46 7.93 -5.14 2.18
CA LEU A 46 7.82 -6.59 2.30
C LEU A 46 8.73 -7.17 3.42
N PRO A 47 9.99 -6.74 3.56
CA PRO A 47 10.80 -7.14 4.72
C PRO A 47 10.25 -6.64 6.06
N TYR A 48 9.68 -5.43 6.10
CA TYR A 48 9.13 -4.87 7.33
C TYR A 48 7.86 -5.60 7.75
N LEU A 49 6.93 -5.85 6.81
CA LEU A 49 5.75 -6.67 7.04
C LEU A 49 6.11 -8.07 7.58
N ALA A 50 7.13 -8.71 7.01
CA ALA A 50 7.60 -10.00 7.48
C ALA A 50 8.15 -9.92 8.92
N ALA A 51 8.80 -8.82 9.29
CA ALA A 51 9.29 -8.62 10.65
C ALA A 51 8.14 -8.42 11.65
N CYS A 52 7.13 -7.59 11.31
CA CYS A 52 5.92 -7.42 12.14
C CYS A 52 5.22 -8.75 12.37
N ALA A 53 5.05 -9.56 11.32
CA ALA A 53 4.40 -10.87 11.41
C ALA A 53 5.25 -12.00 12.05
N GLY A 54 6.46 -11.70 12.56
CA GLY A 54 7.39 -12.72 13.09
C GLY A 54 7.85 -13.76 12.06
N ALA A 55 7.74 -13.45 10.77
CA ALA A 55 8.05 -14.34 9.67
C ALA A 55 9.53 -14.28 9.26
N LYS A 56 9.97 -15.27 8.47
CA LYS A 56 11.32 -15.28 7.91
C LYS A 56 11.48 -14.14 6.91
N ARG A 57 12.66 -13.51 6.92
CA ARG A 57 13.01 -12.45 5.97
C ARG A 57 12.86 -12.94 4.52
N PRO A 58 12.16 -12.19 3.64
CA PRO A 58 11.98 -12.56 2.24
C PRO A 58 13.31 -12.69 1.48
N MET A 59 13.44 -13.73 0.65
CA MET A 59 14.60 -13.92 -0.23
C MET A 59 14.42 -13.15 -1.55
N ARG A 60 15.54 -12.71 -2.13
CA ARG A 60 15.55 -12.14 -3.49
C ARG A 60 15.59 -13.27 -4.51
N VAL A 61 14.68 -13.21 -5.49
CA VAL A 61 14.65 -14.13 -6.64
C VAL A 61 14.73 -13.35 -7.96
N PRO A 62 15.37 -13.92 -9.00
CA PRO A 62 15.35 -13.36 -10.35
C PRO A 62 13.92 -13.21 -10.88
N VAL A 63 13.69 -12.17 -11.70
CA VAL A 63 12.36 -11.84 -12.22
C VAL A 63 11.74 -12.99 -13.01
N TRP A 64 12.50 -13.66 -13.89
CA TRP A 64 11.99 -14.79 -14.68
C TRP A 64 11.47 -15.94 -13.81
N LEU A 65 12.17 -16.23 -12.70
CA LEU A 65 11.78 -17.29 -11.78
C LEU A 65 10.56 -16.87 -10.95
N ALA A 66 10.54 -15.62 -10.49
CA ALA A 66 9.39 -15.05 -9.80
C ALA A 66 8.13 -15.07 -10.67
N ARG A 67 8.27 -14.82 -11.98
CA ARG A 67 7.19 -14.88 -12.97
C ARG A 67 6.58 -16.27 -13.07
N LEU A 68 7.42 -17.30 -13.06
CA LEU A 68 6.97 -18.70 -13.07
C LEU A 68 6.24 -19.10 -11.78
N LEU A 69 6.71 -18.61 -10.61
CA LEU A 69 6.18 -19.02 -9.30
C LEU A 69 4.95 -18.21 -8.84
N ALA A 70 4.92 -16.91 -9.12
CA ALA A 70 3.93 -15.96 -8.60
C ALA A 70 3.08 -15.28 -9.70
N GLY A 71 3.42 -15.52 -10.98
CA GLY A 71 2.73 -14.93 -12.12
C GLY A 71 3.16 -13.50 -12.45
N ASP A 72 2.76 -13.06 -13.64
CA ASP A 72 3.12 -11.76 -14.23
C ASP A 72 2.65 -10.58 -13.38
N GLN A 73 1.42 -10.64 -12.86
CA GLN A 73 0.83 -9.53 -12.11
C GLN A 73 1.63 -9.23 -10.83
N ALA A 74 2.03 -10.27 -10.09
CA ALA A 74 2.81 -10.11 -8.88
C ALA A 74 4.19 -9.51 -9.17
N VAL A 75 4.82 -9.92 -10.28
CA VAL A 75 6.09 -9.35 -10.74
C VAL A 75 5.91 -7.86 -11.04
N VAL A 76 4.93 -7.49 -11.86
CA VAL A 76 4.70 -6.08 -12.23
C VAL A 76 4.45 -5.22 -10.99
N MET A 77 3.61 -5.67 -10.06
CA MET A 77 3.40 -4.95 -8.80
C MET A 77 4.70 -4.75 -8.01
N MET A 78 5.53 -5.79 -7.92
CA MET A 78 6.77 -5.77 -7.14
C MET A 78 7.93 -5.00 -7.81
N THR A 79 7.90 -4.79 -9.13
CA THR A 79 9.02 -4.16 -9.87
C THR A 79 8.68 -2.83 -10.52
N GLU A 80 7.42 -2.63 -10.89
CA GLU A 80 6.96 -1.53 -11.75
C GLU A 80 5.79 -0.73 -11.16
N GLY A 81 5.28 -1.13 -9.99
CA GLY A 81 4.25 -0.39 -9.27
C GLY A 81 4.62 1.09 -9.05
N ARG A 82 3.61 1.96 -9.06
CA ARG A 82 3.77 3.41 -8.87
C ARG A 82 2.97 3.85 -7.66
N GLY A 83 3.49 4.85 -6.95
CA GLY A 83 2.78 5.47 -5.84
C GLY A 83 1.55 6.25 -6.32
N PHE A 84 0.48 6.16 -5.54
CA PHE A 84 -0.71 6.98 -5.72
C PHE A 84 -0.67 8.19 -4.78
N SER A 85 -1.28 9.30 -5.21
CA SER A 85 -1.48 10.48 -4.38
C SER A 85 -2.93 10.54 -3.90
N ASN A 86 -3.12 10.76 -2.61
CA ASN A 86 -4.41 11.00 -1.95
C ASN A 86 -4.81 12.49 -1.91
N ALA A 87 -4.01 13.39 -2.50
CA ALA A 87 -4.18 14.84 -2.35
C ALA A 87 -5.57 15.34 -2.78
N LYS A 88 -6.20 14.67 -3.76
CA LYS A 88 -7.58 14.96 -4.16
C LYS A 88 -8.58 14.61 -3.06
N ALA A 89 -8.47 13.42 -2.46
CA ALA A 89 -9.36 12.96 -1.40
C ALA A 89 -9.28 13.88 -0.19
N LYS A 90 -8.06 14.23 0.26
CA LYS A 90 -7.85 15.17 1.37
C LYS A 90 -8.48 16.54 1.10
N ARG A 91 -8.20 17.12 -0.08
CA ARG A 91 -8.70 18.46 -0.43
C ARG A 91 -10.21 18.53 -0.60
N GLU A 92 -10.82 17.55 -1.29
CA GLU A 92 -12.22 17.62 -1.69
C GLU A 92 -13.18 17.01 -0.65
N LEU A 93 -12.72 16.04 0.14
CA LEU A 93 -13.54 15.41 1.18
C LEU A 93 -13.26 15.96 2.58
N GLY A 94 -12.19 16.76 2.76
CA GLY A 94 -11.70 17.12 4.09
C GLY A 94 -11.19 15.91 4.87
N TRP A 95 -10.75 14.86 4.16
CA TRP A 95 -10.34 13.60 4.77
C TRP A 95 -8.97 13.72 5.43
N GLU A 96 -8.89 13.26 6.69
CA GLU A 96 -7.67 13.21 7.49
C GLU A 96 -7.37 11.76 7.86
N LEU A 97 -6.09 11.38 7.76
CA LEU A 97 -5.62 10.04 8.09
C LEU A 97 -5.39 9.93 9.60
N LYS A 98 -5.94 8.88 10.21
CA LYS A 98 -5.57 8.44 11.56
C LYS A 98 -4.23 7.69 11.53
N TYR A 99 -3.95 6.97 10.44
CA TYR A 99 -2.75 6.18 10.20
C TYR A 99 -2.01 6.69 8.96
N PRO A 100 -1.16 7.73 9.09
CA PRO A 100 -0.51 8.35 7.95
C PRO A 100 0.57 7.49 7.28
N SER A 101 0.98 6.37 7.91
CA SER A 101 2.04 5.49 7.43
C SER A 101 1.65 4.02 7.52
N TRP A 102 1.89 3.27 6.45
CA TRP A 102 1.83 1.80 6.39
C TRP A 102 2.63 1.10 7.49
N ARG A 103 3.68 1.73 8.03
CA ARG A 103 4.47 1.17 9.13
C ARG A 103 3.64 1.03 10.40
N GLN A 104 2.92 2.10 10.76
CA GLN A 104 2.03 2.10 11.92
C GLN A 104 0.90 1.08 11.75
N GLY A 105 0.30 1.04 10.57
CA GLY A 105 -0.77 0.08 10.28
C GLY A 105 -0.30 -1.38 10.36
N PHE A 106 0.89 -1.70 9.85
CA PHE A 106 1.44 -3.06 9.97
C PHE A 106 1.80 -3.44 11.41
N GLU A 107 2.34 -2.51 12.20
CA GLU A 107 2.65 -2.78 13.61
C GLU A 107 1.37 -3.00 14.44
N GLU A 108 0.33 -2.21 14.24
CA GLU A 108 -0.92 -2.36 15.01
C GLU A 108 -1.66 -3.67 14.69
N GLU A 109 -1.73 -4.05 13.41
CA GLU A 109 -2.53 -5.21 12.98
C GLU A 109 -1.80 -6.56 13.13
N LEU A 110 -0.47 -6.56 13.28
CA LEU A 110 0.34 -7.79 13.28
C LEU A 110 1.23 -7.98 14.52
N ALA A 111 1.19 -7.07 15.50
CA ALA A 111 1.79 -7.27 16.83
C ALA A 111 0.99 -8.28 17.66
#